data_AF-A0AAE6CK08-F1
#
_entry.id   AF-A0AAE6CK08-F1
#
_cell.length_a   1.000
_cell.length_b   1.000
_cell.length_c   1.000
_cell.angle_alpha   90.00
_cell.angle_beta   90.00
_cell.angle_gamma   90.00
#
_symmetry.space_group_name_H-M   'P 1'
#
loop_
_entity.id
_entity.type
_entity.pdbx_description
1 polymer ?
#
loop_
_entity_poly.entity_id
_entity_poly.type
_entity_poly.pdbx_seq_one_letter_code
_entity_poly.pdbx_strand_id
1 'polypeptide(L)'
;MTRTLLLTSILLTAWLHTPAALAAPAFGYSPSQADTLLLADVSEQDAASLVRQVSGGRVLKVESQGDVYRVKVLLPNGVVKTYVVERSSGRVS
;
A
#
# COMPACT_ATOMS: atom_id res chain seq x y z
N MET A 1 -14.46 -12.12 48.39
CA MET A 1 -14.30 -10.65 48.29
C MET A 1 -15.12 -10.17 47.11
N THR A 2 -16.38 -9.91 47.44
CA THR A 2 -17.47 -9.37 46.63
C THR A 2 -17.18 -7.92 46.25
N ARG A 3 -17.14 -7.60 44.95
CA ARG A 3 -17.04 -6.21 44.47
C ARG A 3 -18.23 -5.85 43.59
N THR A 4 -19.13 -5.15 44.26
CA THR A 4 -19.70 -3.88 43.81
C THR A 4 -20.80 -3.95 42.75
N LEU A 5 -22.01 -3.99 43.30
CA LEU A 5 -23.28 -3.55 42.74
C LEU A 5 -23.25 -2.13 42.12
N LEU A 6 -24.25 -1.94 41.26
CA LEU A 6 -25.00 -0.71 40.96
C LEU A 6 -24.54 0.18 39.80
N LEU A 7 -25.59 0.73 39.15
CA LEU A 7 -25.62 1.79 38.15
C LEU A 7 -25.34 1.30 36.72
N THR A 8 -26.31 1.21 35.82
CA THR A 8 -27.18 2.33 35.43
C THR A 8 -28.29 1.80 34.51
N SER A 9 -29.54 1.97 34.92
CA SER A 9 -30.70 1.88 34.03
C SER A 9 -30.60 3.01 33.01
N ILE A 10 -30.29 2.69 31.76
CA ILE A 10 -30.42 3.63 30.65
C ILE A 10 -31.65 3.20 29.85
N LEU A 11 -32.64 4.09 29.85
CA LEU A 11 -33.88 4.06 29.10
C LEU A 11 -33.66 3.50 27.68
N LEU A 12 -34.26 2.36 27.37
CA LEU A 12 -34.44 1.90 26.01
C LEU A 12 -35.83 2.38 25.52
N THR A 13 -35.92 3.69 25.27
CA THR A 13 -37.06 4.28 24.56
C THR A 13 -37.06 3.76 23.13
N ALA A 14 -38.07 2.96 22.82
CA ALA A 14 -38.39 2.46 21.51
C ALA A 14 -38.47 3.60 20.49
N TRP A 15 -37.53 3.62 19.56
CA TRP A 15 -37.70 4.28 18.28
C TRP A 15 -37.79 3.19 17.22
N LEU A 16 -39.03 2.79 16.94
CA LEU A 16 -39.41 2.32 15.60
C LEU A 16 -38.93 3.38 14.62
N HIS A 17 -38.16 3.01 13.62
CA HIS A 17 -38.27 3.45 12.22
C HIS A 17 -37.24 2.62 11.43
N THR A 18 -37.71 1.53 10.82
CA THR A 18 -36.94 0.73 9.88
C THR A 18 -37.20 1.28 8.47
N PRO A 19 -36.35 2.13 7.88
CA PRO A 19 -36.41 2.30 6.44
C PRO A 19 -35.88 1.02 5.80
N ALA A 20 -36.75 0.35 5.04
CA ALA A 20 -36.37 -0.73 4.14
C ALA A 20 -35.26 -0.20 3.21
N ALA A 21 -34.02 -0.60 3.49
CA ALA A 21 -32.89 -0.29 2.64
C ALA A 21 -33.06 -1.09 1.34
N LEU A 22 -33.46 -0.39 0.28
CA LEU A 22 -33.31 -0.84 -1.10
C LEU A 22 -31.81 -1.05 -1.33
N ALA A 23 -31.36 -2.30 -1.19
CA ALA A 23 -30.03 -2.72 -1.58
C ALA A 23 -29.90 -2.57 -3.10
N ALA A 24 -29.50 -1.38 -3.55
CA ALA A 24 -28.99 -1.19 -4.89
C ALA A 24 -27.66 -1.95 -4.99
N PRO A 25 -27.41 -2.76 -6.03
CA PRO A 25 -26.10 -3.32 -6.27
C PRO A 25 -25.15 -2.14 -6.51
N ALA A 26 -24.32 -1.84 -5.51
CA ALA A 26 -23.13 -1.04 -5.71
C ALA A 26 -22.23 -1.88 -6.61
N PHE A 27 -22.36 -1.70 -7.93
CA PHE A 27 -21.32 -2.11 -8.86
C PHE A 27 -20.04 -1.50 -8.34
N GLY A 28 -19.17 -2.37 -7.82
CA GLY A 28 -17.90 -2.01 -7.24
C GLY A 28 -17.08 -1.26 -8.27
N TYR A 29 -17.17 0.06 -8.24
CA TYR A 29 -16.17 0.92 -8.84
C TYR A 29 -14.94 0.81 -7.95
N SER A 30 -14.17 -0.27 -8.13
CA SER A 30 -12.76 -0.24 -7.79
C SER A 30 -12.12 0.66 -8.84
N PRO A 31 -11.69 1.90 -8.51
CA PRO A 31 -10.87 2.67 -9.41
C PRO A 31 -9.59 1.86 -9.64
N SER A 32 -9.60 1.04 -10.68
CA SER A 32 -8.48 0.23 -11.10
C SER A 32 -7.56 1.18 -11.86
N GLN A 33 -6.82 1.99 -11.11
CA GLN A 33 -5.54 2.61 -11.47
C GLN A 33 -5.45 3.09 -12.93
N ALA A 34 -6.54 3.64 -13.46
CA ALA A 34 -6.57 4.15 -14.80
C ALA A 34 -6.01 5.56 -14.76
N ASP A 35 -5.00 5.79 -15.59
CA ASP A 35 -4.58 7.10 -16.03
C ASP A 35 -3.85 7.99 -15.01
N THR A 36 -2.73 7.49 -14.49
CA THR A 36 -1.57 8.37 -14.33
C THR A 36 -0.82 8.42 -15.66
N LEU A 37 -1.44 8.97 -16.71
CA LEU A 37 -0.75 9.41 -17.94
C LEU A 37 -0.10 10.79 -17.76
N LEU A 38 0.39 11.07 -16.55
CA LEU A 38 1.43 12.06 -16.36
C LEU A 38 2.73 11.30 -16.61
N LEU A 39 3.74 11.94 -17.20
CA LEU A 39 5.13 11.48 -17.15
C LEU A 39 5.56 11.46 -15.67
N ALA A 40 5.02 10.53 -14.91
CA ALA A 40 5.22 10.41 -13.49
C ALA A 40 6.59 9.78 -13.33
N ASP A 41 7.49 10.56 -12.73
CA ASP A 41 8.72 10.05 -12.16
C ASP A 41 8.44 8.74 -11.42
N VAL A 42 9.32 7.77 -11.63
CA VAL A 42 9.25 6.44 -11.02
C VAL A 42 9.15 6.60 -9.51
N SER A 43 8.20 5.90 -8.88
CA SER A 43 8.09 5.85 -7.43
C SER A 43 9.15 4.94 -6.81
N GLU A 44 9.42 5.08 -5.51
CA GLU A 44 10.27 4.14 -4.76
C GLU A 44 9.78 2.68 -4.88
N GLN A 45 8.46 2.49 -4.91
CA GLN A 45 7.83 1.19 -5.05
C GLN A 45 8.00 0.61 -6.47
N ASP A 46 7.95 1.47 -7.48
CA ASP A 46 8.19 1.08 -8.87
C ASP A 46 9.66 0.72 -9.08
N ALA A 47 10.59 1.50 -8.52
CA ALA A 47 12.02 1.21 -8.54
C ALA A 47 12.33 -0.14 -7.88
N ALA A 48 11.71 -0.44 -6.73
CA ALA A 48 11.84 -1.75 -6.10
C ALA A 48 11.30 -2.87 -7.01
N SER A 49 10.15 -2.66 -7.65
CA SER A 49 9.51 -3.66 -8.51
C SER A 49 10.32 -3.94 -9.77
N LEU A 50 10.83 -2.89 -10.43
CA LEU A 50 11.74 -2.99 -11.59
C LEU A 50 12.98 -3.78 -11.22
N VAL A 51 13.62 -3.45 -10.10
CA VAL A 51 14.84 -4.13 -9.67
C VAL A 51 14.57 -5.59 -9.28
N ARG A 52 13.44 -5.89 -8.63
CA ARG A 52 13.04 -7.28 -8.35
C ARG A 52 12.85 -8.10 -9.63
N GLN A 53 12.20 -7.51 -10.63
CA GLN A 53 11.96 -8.17 -11.91
C GLN A 53 13.26 -8.47 -12.66
N VAL A 54 14.22 -7.54 -12.65
CA VAL A 54 15.51 -7.71 -13.35
C VAL A 54 16.49 -8.61 -12.59
N SER A 55 16.56 -8.49 -11.26
CA SER A 55 17.55 -9.21 -10.44
C SER A 55 17.12 -10.61 -10.01
N GLY A 56 15.81 -10.87 -9.92
CA GLY A 56 15.27 -12.07 -9.28
C GLY A 56 15.56 -12.16 -7.77
N GLY A 57 16.09 -11.08 -7.17
CA GLY A 57 16.48 -11.03 -5.77
C GLY A 57 15.42 -10.42 -4.85
N ARG A 58 15.72 -10.40 -3.55
CA ARG A 58 14.89 -9.75 -2.52
C ARG A 58 15.39 -8.34 -2.27
N VAL A 59 14.54 -7.34 -2.46
CA VAL A 59 14.86 -5.95 -2.09
C VAL A 59 14.89 -5.85 -0.56
N LEU A 60 15.99 -5.30 -0.04
CA LEU A 60 16.22 -5.07 1.37
C LEU A 60 15.93 -3.61 1.74
N LYS A 61 16.32 -2.68 0.87
CA LYS A 61 16.16 -1.24 1.10
C LYS A 61 16.09 -0.49 -0.22
N VAL A 62 15.26 0.54 -0.25
CA VAL A 62 15.25 1.58 -1.30
C VAL A 62 15.67 2.88 -0.64
N GLU A 63 16.61 3.59 -1.24
CA GLU A 63 17.09 4.88 -0.77
C GLU A 63 16.96 5.89 -1.91
N SER A 64 16.22 6.97 -1.68
CA SER A 64 16.11 8.10 -2.60
C SER A 64 17.37 8.96 -2.52
N GLN A 65 18.01 9.21 -3.65
CA GLN A 65 19.20 10.06 -3.75
C GLN A 65 19.09 10.98 -4.98
N GLY A 66 18.54 12.18 -4.79
CA GLY A 66 18.34 13.12 -5.90
C GLY A 66 17.43 12.52 -6.96
N ASP A 67 17.94 12.42 -8.19
CA ASP A 67 17.23 11.91 -9.38
C ASP A 67 17.35 10.38 -9.56
N VAL A 68 17.91 9.67 -8.57
CA VAL A 68 18.02 8.20 -8.62
C VAL A 68 17.52 7.54 -7.33
N TYR A 69 17.15 6.26 -7.45
CA TYR A 69 16.97 5.35 -6.33
C TYR A 69 18.12 4.36 -6.26
N ARG A 70 18.70 4.21 -5.07
CA ARG A 70 19.60 3.10 -4.75
C ARG A 70 18.81 1.98 -4.11
N VAL A 71 18.73 0.85 -4.81
CA VAL A 71 17.99 -0.32 -4.36
C VAL A 71 18.98 -1.40 -3.95
N LYS A 72 19.03 -1.71 -2.65
CA LYS A 72 19.83 -2.81 -2.10
C LYS A 72 19.05 -4.11 -2.23
N VAL A 73 19.67 -5.11 -2.85
CA VAL A 73 19.06 -6.39 -3.18
C VAL A 73 19.94 -7.52 -2.66
N LEU A 74 19.32 -8.47 -1.96
CA LEU A 74 19.90 -9.77 -1.69
C LEU A 74 19.64 -10.69 -2.89
N LEU A 75 20.70 -11.06 -3.59
CA LEU A 75 20.63 -11.99 -4.72
C LEU A 75 20.50 -13.44 -4.22
N PRO A 76 20.02 -14.38 -5.06
CA PRO A 76 19.86 -15.79 -4.69
C PRO A 76 21.16 -16.48 -4.25
N ASN A 77 22.31 -15.98 -4.69
CA ASN A 77 23.63 -16.47 -4.29
C ASN A 77 24.11 -15.91 -2.93
N GLY A 78 23.28 -15.17 -2.22
CA GLY A 78 23.59 -14.58 -0.91
C GLY A 78 24.37 -13.25 -0.98
N VAL A 79 24.70 -12.75 -2.17
CA VAL A 79 25.42 -11.48 -2.34
C VAL A 79 24.45 -10.31 -2.29
N VAL A 80 24.81 -9.25 -1.56
CA VAL A 80 24.08 -7.99 -1.58
C VAL A 80 24.64 -7.09 -2.67
N LYS A 81 23.81 -6.71 -3.64
CA LYS A 81 24.14 -5.74 -4.69
C LYS A 81 23.26 -4.50 -4.56
N THR A 82 23.83 -3.34 -4.91
CA THR A 82 23.05 -2.11 -5.05
C THR A 82 22.81 -1.86 -6.54
N TYR A 83 21.54 -1.70 -6.90
CA TYR A 83 21.11 -1.28 -8.23
C TYR A 83 20.73 0.19 -8.18
N VAL A 84 21.01 0.93 -9.24
CA VAL A 84 20.65 2.34 -9.38
C VAL A 84 19.52 2.44 -10.40
N VAL A 85 18.43 3.08 -10.02
CA VAL A 85 17.27 3.32 -10.88
C VAL A 85 17.12 4.81 -11.12
N GLU A 86 17.11 5.24 -12.38
CA GLU A 86 16.84 6.63 -12.75
C GLU A 86 15.37 6.98 -12.53
N ARG A 87 15.08 8.09 -11.84
CA ARG A 87 13.70 8.46 -11.48
C ARG A 87 12.87 8.86 -12.70
N SER A 88 13.47 9.59 -13.64
CA SER A 88 12.80 10.09 -14.84
C SER A 88 12.44 8.99 -15.84
N SER A 89 13.26 7.94 -15.93
CA SER A 89 13.16 6.93 -17.00
C SER A 89 12.90 5.50 -16.52
N GLY A 90 13.17 5.21 -15.24
CA GLY A 90 13.15 3.85 -14.70
C GLY A 90 14.30 2.95 -15.16
N ARG A 91 15.32 3.51 -15.82
CA ARG A 91 16.50 2.74 -16.24
C ARG A 91 17.25 2.19 -15.03
N VAL A 92 17.50 0.88 -15.05
CA VAL A 92 18.25 0.15 -14.01
C VAL A 92 19.71 -0.05 -14.43
N SER A 93 20.65 0.20 -13.52
CA SER A 93 22.10 0.01 -13.69
C SER A 93 22.77 -0.64 -12.47
#